data_AF-A0A1H7R1Q1-F1
#
_entry.id   AF-A0A1H7R1Q1-F1
#
_cell.length_a   1.000
_cell.length_b   1.000
_cell.length_c   1.000
_cell.angle_alpha   90.00
_cell.angle_beta   90.00
_cell.angle_gamma   90.00
#
_symmetry.space_group_name_H-M   'P 1'
#
loop_
_entity.id
_entity.type
_entity.pdbx_description
1 polymer ?
#
loop_
_entity_poly.entity_id
_entity_poly.type
_entity_poly.pdbx_seq_one_letter_code
_entity_poly.pdbx_strand_id
1 'polypeptide(L)'
;MLGAWLDEVGNPDTSAITAAVRPVVTDIQRLDFADLPARCTGLAQVVVTLQQHRPVPDAAAETQWSKALADLHLAATTCVPAAGRQDVTGLHRTGNAMMAAVGEFTAFATRISQLSS
;
A
#
# COMPACT_ATOMS: atom_id res chain seq x y z
N MET A 1 -13.68 -12.50 -16.20
CA MET A 1 -13.89 -12.12 -14.78
C MET A 1 -12.69 -11.34 -14.25
N LEU A 2 -11.46 -11.87 -14.36
CA LEU A 2 -10.25 -11.16 -13.93
C LEU A 2 -9.97 -9.83 -14.65
N GLY A 3 -10.10 -9.79 -16.00
CA GLY A 3 -9.90 -8.55 -16.76
C GLY A 3 -10.82 -7.41 -16.31
N ALA A 4 -12.14 -7.66 -16.21
CA ALA A 4 -13.09 -6.68 -15.71
C ALA A 4 -12.80 -6.24 -14.27
N TRP A 5 -12.37 -7.16 -13.40
CA TRP A 5 -11.96 -6.81 -12.04
C TRP A 5 -10.71 -5.91 -12.04
N LEU A 6 -9.73 -6.17 -12.90
CA LEU A 6 -8.55 -5.31 -13.02
C LEU A 6 -8.93 -3.90 -13.48
N ASP A 7 -9.82 -3.77 -14.46
CA ASP A 7 -10.24 -2.47 -14.97
C ASP A 7 -11.06 -1.66 -13.96
N GLU A 8 -11.97 -2.32 -13.24
CA GLU A 8 -12.89 -1.65 -12.31
C GLU A 8 -12.32 -1.44 -10.90
N VAL A 9 -11.36 -2.27 -10.47
CA VAL A 9 -10.85 -2.31 -9.09
C VAL A 9 -9.33 -2.28 -9.06
N GLY A 10 -8.68 -3.31 -9.63
CA GLY A 10 -7.24 -3.51 -9.45
C GLY A 10 -6.37 -2.34 -9.95
N ASN A 11 -6.64 -1.82 -11.14
CA ASN A 11 -5.90 -0.71 -11.76
C ASN A 11 -6.12 0.61 -11.00
N PRO A 12 -7.38 1.05 -10.71
CA PRO A 12 -7.64 2.19 -9.85
C PRO A 12 -6.96 2.10 -8.48
N ASP A 13 -7.08 0.95 -7.81
CA ASP A 13 -6.55 0.73 -6.47
C ASP A 13 -5.02 0.78 -6.46
N THR A 14 -4.37 0.09 -7.41
CA THR A 14 -2.90 0.11 -7.56
C THR A 14 -2.38 1.53 -7.83
N SER A 15 -3.11 2.31 -8.62
CA SER A 15 -2.78 3.72 -8.88
C SER A 15 -2.88 4.57 -7.60
N ALA A 16 -3.98 4.43 -6.85
CA ALA A 16 -4.19 5.14 -5.59
C ALA A 16 -3.12 4.79 -4.55
N ILE A 17 -2.77 3.51 -4.42
CA ILE A 17 -1.69 3.03 -3.55
C ILE A 17 -0.36 3.67 -3.94
N THR A 18 -0.02 3.63 -5.23
CA THR A 18 1.26 4.16 -5.73
C THR A 18 1.37 5.67 -5.48
N ALA A 19 0.27 6.40 -5.69
CA ALA A 19 0.20 7.85 -5.45
C ALA A 19 0.35 8.20 -3.96
N ALA A 20 -0.16 7.37 -3.05
CA ALA A 20 -0.07 7.59 -1.61
C ALA A 20 1.27 7.14 -1.01
N VAL A 21 1.80 5.99 -1.41
CA VAL A 21 3.01 5.39 -0.81
C VAL A 21 4.28 6.15 -1.21
N ARG A 22 4.43 6.50 -2.49
CA ARG A 22 5.64 7.16 -3.03
C ARG A 22 6.06 8.43 -2.27
N PRO A 23 5.17 9.42 -2.03
CA PRO A 23 5.55 10.62 -1.30
C PRO A 23 5.92 10.31 0.15
N VAL A 24 5.22 9.40 0.83
CA VAL A 24 5.53 9.02 2.23
C VAL A 24 6.91 8.37 2.33
N VAL A 25 7.23 7.43 1.45
CA VAL A 25 8.57 6.78 1.42
C VAL A 25 9.67 7.82 1.19
N THR A 26 9.44 8.75 0.25
CA THR A 26 10.40 9.82 -0.06
C THR A 26 10.69 10.69 1.16
N ASP A 27 9.66 11.07 1.90
CA ASP A 27 9.79 11.94 3.05
C ASP A 27 10.42 11.21 4.24
N ILE A 28 10.08 9.93 4.46
CA ILE A 28 10.75 9.08 5.45
C ILE A 28 12.25 8.97 5.16
N GLN A 29 12.63 8.74 3.91
CA GLN A 29 14.04 8.64 3.50
C GLN A 29 14.81 9.94 3.71
N ARG A 30 14.14 11.09 3.50
CA ARG A 30 14.72 12.42 3.69
C ARG A 30 14.62 12.93 5.13
N LEU A 31 13.89 12.24 5.99
CA LEU A 31 13.44 12.74 7.29
C LEU A 31 12.79 14.13 7.17
N ASP A 32 12.00 14.32 6.10
CA ASP A 32 11.23 15.54 5.90
C ASP A 32 9.90 15.43 6.65
N PHE A 33 9.76 16.20 7.72
CA PHE A 33 8.58 16.16 8.59
C PHE A 33 7.53 17.21 8.25
N ALA A 34 7.78 18.10 7.28
CA ALA A 34 6.89 19.22 7.01
C ALA A 34 5.51 18.73 6.53
N ASP A 35 5.51 17.82 5.55
CA ASP A 35 4.28 17.26 4.96
C ASP A 35 3.99 15.82 5.39
N LEU A 36 4.95 15.15 6.05
CA LEU A 36 4.85 13.73 6.37
C LEU A 36 3.60 13.35 7.18
N PRO A 37 3.18 14.11 8.22
CA PRO A 37 1.93 13.81 8.94
C PRO A 37 0.68 13.82 8.02
N ALA A 38 0.60 14.79 7.11
CA ALA A 38 -0.52 14.90 6.16
C ALA A 38 -0.51 13.73 5.16
N ARG A 39 0.67 13.34 4.68
CA ARG A 39 0.84 12.22 3.74
C ARG A 39 0.57 10.87 4.40
N CYS A 40 1.01 10.67 5.65
CA CYS A 40 0.63 9.51 6.46
C CYS A 40 -0.89 9.41 6.62
N THR A 41 -1.57 10.55 6.83
CA THR A 41 -3.03 10.60 6.94
C THR A 41 -3.71 10.24 5.62
N GLY A 42 -3.22 10.78 4.49
CA GLY A 42 -3.70 10.43 3.16
C GLY A 42 -3.53 8.95 2.83
N LEU A 43 -2.38 8.36 3.20
CA LEU A 43 -2.16 6.92 3.09
C LEU A 43 -3.18 6.13 3.91
N ALA A 44 -3.44 6.53 5.16
CA ALA A 44 -4.42 5.86 6.00
C ALA A 44 -5.83 5.88 5.40
N GLN A 45 -6.24 7.00 4.80
CA GLN A 45 -7.54 7.12 4.11
C GLN A 45 -7.63 6.20 2.89
N VAL A 46 -6.56 6.13 2.08
CA VAL A 46 -6.47 5.21 0.94
C VAL A 46 -6.59 3.77 1.41
N VAL A 47 -5.85 3.36 2.44
CA VAL A 47 -5.91 2.01 3.00
C VAL A 47 -7.30 1.63 3.50
N VAL A 48 -7.98 2.54 4.21
CA VAL A 48 -9.36 2.30 4.70
C VAL A 48 -10.31 2.02 3.52
N THR A 49 -10.14 2.74 2.42
CA THR A 49 -10.94 2.54 1.21
C THR A 49 -10.65 1.19 0.56
N LEU A 50 -9.36 0.83 0.45
CA LEU A 50 -8.91 -0.43 -0.17
C LEU A 50 -9.36 -1.67 0.60
N GLN A 51 -9.46 -1.60 1.93
CA GLN A 51 -9.97 -2.70 2.75
C GLN A 51 -11.43 -3.06 2.47
N GLN A 52 -12.18 -2.20 1.75
CA GLN A 52 -13.57 -2.43 1.37
C GLN A 52 -13.73 -3.00 -0.05
N HIS A 53 -12.63 -3.32 -0.73
CA HIS A 53 -12.67 -3.72 -2.13
C HIS A 53 -13.38 -5.06 -2.37
N ARG A 54 -13.69 -5.33 -3.64
CA ARG A 54 -14.12 -6.66 -4.08
C ARG A 54 -12.89 -7.61 -4.15
N PRO A 55 -12.99 -8.85 -3.66
CA PRO A 55 -11.90 -9.82 -3.74
C PRO A 55 -11.41 -10.07 -5.18
N VAL A 56 -10.12 -10.33 -5.32
CA VAL A 56 -9.50 -10.75 -6.57
C VAL A 56 -10.08 -12.12 -7.00
N PRO A 57 -10.52 -12.28 -8.25
CA PRO A 57 -11.09 -13.53 -8.77
C PRO A 57 -10.01 -14.56 -9.16
N ASP A 58 -8.95 -14.69 -8.34
CA ASP A 58 -7.94 -15.76 -8.35
C ASP A 58 -7.39 -15.90 -6.92
N ALA A 59 -7.47 -17.09 -6.33
CA ALA A 59 -7.16 -17.29 -4.92
C ALA A 59 -5.67 -17.02 -4.56
N ALA A 60 -4.76 -17.33 -5.48
CA ALA A 60 -3.33 -17.08 -5.27
C ALA A 60 -3.03 -15.58 -5.35
N ALA A 61 -3.59 -14.88 -6.34
CA ALA A 61 -3.49 -13.43 -6.46
C ALA A 61 -4.14 -12.71 -5.26
N GLU A 62 -5.32 -13.16 -4.84
CA GLU A 62 -6.02 -12.63 -3.64
C GLU A 62 -5.14 -12.74 -2.39
N THR A 63 -4.42 -13.86 -2.23
CA THR A 63 -3.52 -14.03 -1.08
C THR A 63 -2.44 -12.94 -1.02
N GLN A 64 -1.81 -12.64 -2.16
CA GLN A 64 -0.75 -11.62 -2.20
C GLN A 64 -1.34 -10.21 -2.08
N TRP A 65 -2.48 -9.97 -2.72
CA TRP A 65 -3.18 -8.70 -2.63
C TRP A 65 -3.62 -8.39 -1.18
N SER A 66 -4.25 -9.34 -0.50
CA SER A 66 -4.64 -9.23 0.91
C SER A 66 -3.46 -8.99 1.85
N LYS A 67 -2.33 -9.67 1.66
CA LYS A 67 -1.12 -9.42 2.45
C LYS A 67 -0.57 -8.01 2.22
N ALA A 68 -0.52 -7.57 0.96
CA ALA A 68 -0.06 -6.23 0.63
C ALA A 68 -0.91 -5.16 1.33
N LEU A 69 -2.24 -5.34 1.37
CA LEU A 69 -3.13 -4.45 2.11
C LEU A 69 -2.94 -4.50 3.63
N ALA A 70 -2.65 -5.68 4.20
CA ALA A 70 -2.33 -5.82 5.61
C ALA A 70 -1.03 -5.07 5.98
N ASP A 71 0.00 -5.19 5.15
CA ASP A 71 1.25 -4.46 5.31
C ASP A 71 1.08 -2.95 5.16
N LEU A 72 0.27 -2.50 4.18
CA LEU A 72 -0.09 -1.07 4.06
C LEU A 72 -0.88 -0.58 5.27
N HIS A 73 -1.75 -1.40 5.85
CA HIS A 73 -2.46 -1.06 7.08
C HIS A 73 -1.52 -0.91 8.28
N LEU A 74 -0.56 -1.82 8.44
CA LEU A 74 0.50 -1.66 9.44
C LEU A 74 1.30 -0.38 9.21
N ALA A 75 1.66 -0.09 7.96
CA ALA A 75 2.36 1.14 7.60
C ALA A 75 1.55 2.38 7.98
N ALA A 76 0.29 2.46 7.56
CA ALA A 76 -0.60 3.59 7.85
C ALA A 76 -0.81 3.84 9.35
N THR A 77 -1.10 2.77 10.11
CA THR A 77 -1.33 2.86 11.57
C THR A 77 -0.08 3.25 12.35
N THR A 78 1.10 2.93 11.84
CA THR A 78 2.39 3.34 12.42
C THR A 78 2.81 4.74 11.99
N CYS A 79 2.56 5.11 10.73
CA CYS A 79 3.04 6.34 10.09
C CYS A 79 2.52 7.59 10.82
N VAL A 80 1.21 7.68 11.05
CA VAL A 80 0.57 8.87 11.64
C VAL A 80 1.15 9.22 13.02
N PRO A 81 1.18 8.30 14.01
CA PRO A 81 1.77 8.62 15.31
C PRO A 81 3.29 8.82 15.24
N ALA A 82 4.00 8.10 14.38
CA ALA A 82 5.45 8.24 14.24
C ALA A 82 5.84 9.60 13.65
N ALA A 83 5.16 10.04 12.59
CA ALA A 83 5.36 11.34 11.97
C ALA A 83 5.05 12.49 12.94
N GLY A 84 3.93 12.40 13.67
CA GLY A 84 3.54 13.43 14.64
C GLY A 84 4.49 13.56 15.84
N ARG A 85 5.26 12.50 16.14
CA ARG A 85 6.27 12.48 17.22
C ARG A 85 7.70 12.59 16.72
N GLN A 86 7.91 12.66 15.41
CA GLN A 86 9.22 12.54 14.77
C GLN A 86 9.98 11.27 15.23
N ASP A 87 9.25 10.18 15.47
CA ASP A 87 9.80 8.89 15.89
C ASP A 87 10.40 8.15 14.69
N VAL A 88 11.72 8.28 14.54
CA VAL A 88 12.50 7.65 13.47
C VAL A 88 12.37 6.13 13.48
N THR A 89 12.22 5.49 14.65
CA THR A 89 12.07 4.03 14.73
C THR A 89 10.69 3.61 14.21
N GLY A 90 9.65 4.36 14.56
CA GLY A 90 8.30 4.20 14.00
C GLY A 90 8.26 4.44 12.49
N LEU A 91 9.01 5.43 11.98
CA LEU A 91 9.12 5.69 10.55
C LEU A 91 9.88 4.59 9.80
N HIS A 92 10.94 4.03 10.38
CA HIS A 92 11.60 2.84 9.82
C HIS A 92 10.65 1.64 9.76
N ARG A 93 9.87 1.39 10.80
CA ARG A 93 8.85 0.33 10.78
C ARG A 93 7.82 0.57 9.68
N THR A 94 7.38 1.82 9.50
CA THR A 94 6.48 2.22 8.42
C THR A 94 7.09 1.92 7.05
N GLY A 95 8.33 2.33 6.80
CA GLY A 95 9.04 2.06 5.55
C GLY A 95 9.21 0.56 5.28
N ASN A 96 9.54 -0.24 6.30
CA ASN A 96 9.67 -1.69 6.17
C ASN A 96 8.34 -2.35 5.78
N ALA A 97 7.24 -1.94 6.40
CA ALA A 97 5.90 -2.43 6.05
C ALA A 97 5.52 -2.04 4.61
N MET A 98 5.82 -0.81 4.18
CA MET A 98 5.60 -0.41 2.77
C MET A 98 6.42 -1.24 1.79
N MET A 99 7.69 -1.55 2.11
CA MET A 99 8.52 -2.42 1.25
C MET A 99 7.96 -3.85 1.18
N ALA A 100 7.46 -4.40 2.30
CA ALA A 100 6.79 -5.70 2.31
C ALA A 100 5.55 -5.69 1.39
N ALA A 101 4.69 -4.66 1.50
CA ALA A 101 3.55 -4.49 0.62
C ALA A 101 3.94 -4.43 -0.86
N VAL A 102 5.01 -3.71 -1.21
CA VAL A 102 5.53 -3.66 -2.60
C VAL A 102 5.98 -5.05 -3.07
N GLY A 103 6.62 -5.84 -2.20
CA GLY A 103 6.99 -7.22 -2.51
C GLY A 103 5.77 -8.08 -2.83
N GLU A 104 4.71 -7.97 -2.03
CA GLU A 104 3.46 -8.70 -2.25
C GLU A 104 2.71 -8.22 -3.51
N PHE A 105 2.69 -6.92 -3.81
CA PHE A 105 2.16 -6.40 -5.09
C PHE A 105 2.97 -6.90 -6.30
N THR A 106 4.28 -7.06 -6.16
CA THR A 106 5.11 -7.63 -7.23
C THR A 106 4.77 -9.09 -7.48
N ALA A 107 4.57 -9.87 -6.42
CA ALA A 107 4.12 -11.26 -6.52
C ALA A 107 2.70 -11.35 -7.12
N PHE A 108 1.79 -10.46 -6.72
CA PHE A 108 0.47 -10.31 -7.31
C PHE A 108 0.57 -10.01 -8.81
N ALA A 109 1.34 -8.99 -9.22
CA ALA A 109 1.48 -8.60 -10.62
C ALA A 109 2.04 -9.73 -11.49
N THR A 110 3.00 -10.49 -10.95
CA THR A 110 3.57 -11.68 -11.60
C THR A 110 2.49 -12.77 -11.80
N ARG A 111 1.63 -12.98 -10.81
CA ARG A 111 0.51 -13.93 -10.93
C ARG A 111 -0.50 -13.47 -11.98
N ILE A 112 -0.85 -12.19 -12.00
CA ILE A 112 -1.76 -11.63 -12.99
C ILE A 112 -1.20 -11.79 -14.41
N SER A 113 0.09 -11.51 -14.63
CA SER A 113 0.69 -11.64 -15.95
C SER A 113 0.69 -13.08 -16.47
N GLN A 114 0.83 -14.06 -15.58
CA GLN A 114 0.73 -15.49 -15.92
C GLN A 114 -0.69 -15.90 -16.30
N LEU A 115 -1.72 -15.24 -15.77
CA LEU A 115 -3.12 -15.52 -16.06
C LEU A 115 -3.62 -14.83 -17.33
N SER A 116 -2.94 -13.75 -17.75
CA SER A 116 -3.24 -13.01 -18.98
C SER A 116 -2.46 -13.48 -20.21
N SER A 117 -1.57 -14.47 -20.03
CA SER A 117 -0.79 -15.11 -21.10
C SER A 117 -1.50 -16.35 -21.63
#